data_AF-A0A942KQS9-F1
#
_entry.id   AF-A0A942KQS9-F1
#
_cell.length_a   1.000
_cell.length_b   1.000
_cell.length_c   1.000
_cell.angle_alpha   90.00
_cell.angle_beta   90.00
_cell.angle_gamma   90.00
#
_symmetry.space_group_name_H-M   'P 1'
#
loop_
_entity.id
_entity.type
_entity.pdbx_description
1 polymer ?
#
loop_
_entity_poly.entity_id
_entity_poly.type
_entity_poly.pdbx_seq_one_letter_code
_entity_poly.pdbx_strand_id
1 'polypeptide(L)'
;MKKLLGLNKPLALIIIAASLALAGGLALANQLEPGSKEDPLVTRGFVQLYLSQELAGASSALAELNTRIGELEQRLSRIKASRPQPIFLTIGRPTAFVGQTAHTLDAAPFLTQQGRTMLPFRFLGEALGAQVGWDQATQAVTYRLRGREVVLVIGEPLAKVNGKPVSLEVAPQLVNGRTMVPLRAVGELLGARFEWQEATQTVIVHP
;
A
#
# COMPACT_ATOMS: atom_id res chain seq x y z
N MET A 1 -1.47 -23.34 -21.83
CA MET A 1 -2.52 -22.71 -22.65
C MET A 1 -3.75 -22.48 -21.78
N LYS A 2 -4.23 -21.21 -21.73
CA LYS A 2 -5.59 -20.73 -21.39
C LYS A 2 -6.19 -21.20 -20.04
N LYS A 3 -6.22 -20.38 -18.97
CA LYS A 3 -7.14 -19.25 -18.69
C LYS A 3 -8.60 -19.64 -18.99
N LEU A 4 -9.51 -19.53 -18.00
CA LEU A 4 -10.84 -18.90 -18.09
C LEU A 4 -11.64 -19.11 -16.78
N LEU A 5 -11.98 -17.98 -16.14
CA LEU A 5 -13.13 -17.64 -15.27
C LEU A 5 -13.49 -18.58 -14.10
N GLY A 6 -13.53 -18.14 -12.84
CA GLY A 6 -13.93 -16.83 -12.37
C GLY A 6 -15.45 -16.65 -12.43
N LEU A 7 -16.21 -17.37 -11.60
CA LEU A 7 -17.54 -16.93 -11.18
C LEU A 7 -17.87 -17.50 -9.78
N ASN A 8 -17.91 -16.59 -8.82
CA ASN A 8 -18.37 -16.75 -7.45
C ASN A 8 -19.86 -17.17 -7.46
N LYS A 9 -20.22 -18.29 -6.84
CA LYS A 9 -21.64 -18.68 -6.65
C LYS A 9 -21.85 -19.33 -5.28
N PRO A 10 -22.55 -18.64 -4.37
CA PRO A 10 -23.57 -19.25 -3.55
C PRO A 10 -24.92 -18.68 -4.01
N LEU A 11 -25.30 -18.92 -5.27
CA LEU A 11 -26.53 -18.39 -5.88
C LEU A 11 -27.20 -19.40 -6.82
N ALA A 12 -26.86 -20.69 -6.70
CA ALA A 12 -27.38 -21.75 -7.57
C ALA A 12 -27.96 -22.96 -6.82
N LEU A 13 -28.42 -22.76 -5.58
CA LEU A 13 -29.29 -23.71 -4.91
C LEU A 13 -30.66 -23.02 -4.73
N ILE A 14 -31.75 -23.77 -4.89
CA ILE A 14 -33.17 -23.36 -4.87
C ILE A 14 -33.80 -23.17 -6.27
N ILE A 15 -33.58 -24.06 -7.25
CA ILE A 15 -34.60 -24.38 -8.30
C ILE A 15 -34.55 -25.88 -8.71
N ILE A 16 -34.20 -26.80 -7.81
CA ILE A 16 -34.31 -28.24 -8.14
C ILE A 16 -34.84 -29.00 -6.93
N ALA A 17 -36.17 -28.97 -6.78
CA ALA A 17 -36.92 -29.96 -6.02
C ALA A 17 -38.24 -30.25 -6.76
N ALA A 18 -38.13 -30.62 -8.03
CA ALA A 18 -39.24 -31.09 -8.84
C ALA A 18 -38.75 -32.25 -9.72
N SER A 19 -38.49 -33.40 -9.10
CA SER A 19 -38.39 -34.69 -9.79
C SER A 19 -38.43 -35.81 -8.75
N LEU A 20 -39.30 -36.79 -9.00
CA LEU A 20 -39.32 -38.13 -8.39
C LEU A 20 -40.02 -38.30 -7.03
N ALA A 21 -41.35 -38.47 -7.10
CA ALA A 21 -42.02 -39.53 -6.35
C ALA A 21 -43.28 -40.03 -7.11
N LEU A 22 -43.18 -41.30 -7.54
CA LEU A 22 -44.24 -42.27 -7.84
C LEU A 22 -45.18 -42.04 -9.04
N ALA A 23 -44.89 -42.78 -10.10
CA ALA A 23 -45.88 -43.35 -11.00
C ALA A 23 -46.67 -44.46 -10.27
N GLY A 24 -48.00 -44.41 -10.35
CA GLY A 24 -48.88 -45.56 -10.13
C GLY A 24 -50.02 -45.35 -9.14
N GLY A 25 -51.25 -45.31 -9.66
CA GLY A 25 -52.45 -45.66 -8.89
C GLY A 25 -53.51 -44.58 -8.80
N LEU A 26 -54.68 -44.86 -9.38
CA LEU A 26 -55.89 -44.04 -9.39
C LEU A 26 -56.32 -43.54 -8.00
N ALA A 27 -56.57 -42.24 -7.89
CA ALA A 27 -57.71 -41.71 -7.11
C ALA A 27 -58.06 -40.31 -7.65
N LEU A 28 -59.31 -40.14 -8.07
CA LEU A 28 -59.91 -38.84 -8.37
C LEU A 28 -59.93 -38.00 -7.10
N ALA A 29 -58.94 -37.14 -6.94
CA ALA A 29 -58.99 -36.00 -6.05
C ALA A 29 -58.57 -34.80 -6.89
N ASN A 30 -59.40 -33.76 -6.89
CA ASN A 30 -59.17 -32.47 -7.51
C ASN A 30 -57.73 -32.01 -7.18
N GLN A 31 -56.77 -32.21 -8.10
CA GLN A 31 -55.38 -31.80 -7.88
C GLN A 31 -55.31 -30.30 -8.11
N LEU A 32 -55.48 -29.57 -7.01
CA LEU A 32 -55.25 -28.13 -6.95
C LEU A 32 -53.83 -27.85 -7.46
N GLU A 33 -53.72 -27.03 -8.51
CA GLU A 33 -52.41 -26.59 -8.99
C GLU A 33 -51.73 -25.78 -7.88
N PRO A 34 -50.48 -26.13 -7.48
CA PRO A 34 -49.76 -25.40 -6.45
C PRO A 34 -49.65 -23.91 -6.80
N GLY A 35 -50.25 -23.05 -5.97
CA GLY A 35 -50.30 -21.59 -6.21
C GLY A 35 -51.53 -21.05 -6.97
N SER A 36 -52.56 -21.86 -7.21
CA SER A 36 -53.86 -21.40 -7.73
C SER A 36 -54.71 -20.69 -6.65
N LYS A 37 -55.73 -19.92 -7.04
CA LYS A 37 -56.66 -19.24 -6.10
C LYS A 37 -57.44 -20.20 -5.20
N GLU A 38 -57.47 -21.49 -5.56
CA GLU A 38 -58.20 -22.56 -4.88
C GLU A 38 -57.27 -23.42 -4.01
N ASP A 39 -55.95 -23.16 -3.99
CA ASP A 39 -54.96 -23.85 -3.17
C ASP A 39 -54.96 -23.29 -1.72
N PRO A 40 -55.49 -24.03 -0.73
CA PRO A 40 -55.62 -23.55 0.64
C PRO A 40 -54.27 -23.41 1.38
N LEU A 41 -53.16 -23.86 0.80
CA LEU A 41 -51.85 -23.87 1.45
C LEU A 41 -51.06 -22.57 1.27
N VAL A 42 -51.43 -21.69 0.34
CA VAL A 42 -50.78 -20.37 0.16
C VAL A 42 -51.71 -19.26 0.65
N THR A 43 -51.89 -19.18 1.96
CA THR A 43 -52.61 -18.08 2.60
C THR A 43 -51.77 -16.79 2.56
N ARG A 44 -52.41 -15.62 2.66
CA ARG A 44 -51.68 -14.33 2.83
C ARG A 44 -50.65 -14.39 3.97
N GLY A 45 -50.94 -15.17 5.02
CA GLY A 45 -50.02 -15.41 6.13
C GLY A 45 -48.77 -16.20 5.73
N PHE A 46 -48.91 -17.24 4.89
CA PHE A 46 -47.78 -18.02 4.39
C PHE A 46 -46.85 -17.18 3.49
N VAL A 47 -47.43 -16.38 2.59
CA VAL A 47 -46.67 -15.46 1.73
C VAL A 47 -45.96 -14.40 2.58
N GLN A 48 -46.66 -13.79 3.54
CA GLN A 48 -46.07 -12.80 4.44
C GLN A 48 -44.93 -13.39 5.27
N LEU A 49 -45.10 -14.62 5.77
CA LEU A 49 -44.07 -15.34 6.54
C LEU A 49 -42.84 -15.58 5.68
N TYR A 50 -43.02 -16.13 4.47
CA TYR A 50 -41.93 -16.39 3.54
C TYR A 50 -41.16 -15.11 3.18
N LEU A 51 -41.86 -14.04 2.79
CA LEU A 51 -41.22 -12.75 2.49
C LEU A 51 -40.50 -12.19 3.72
N SER A 52 -41.08 -12.29 4.92
CA SER A 52 -40.44 -11.80 6.14
C SER A 52 -39.16 -12.55 6.47
N GLN A 53 -39.14 -13.87 6.25
CA GLN A 53 -37.97 -14.72 6.47
C GLN A 53 -36.87 -14.41 5.45
N GLU A 54 -37.23 -14.27 4.17
CA GLU A 54 -36.30 -13.93 3.10
C GLU A 54 -35.71 -12.53 3.30
N LEU A 55 -36.54 -11.55 3.66
CA LEU A 55 -36.10 -10.18 3.98
C LEU A 55 -35.19 -10.14 5.23
N ALA A 56 -35.48 -10.95 6.25
CA ALA A 56 -34.61 -11.07 7.42
C ALA A 56 -33.24 -11.67 7.05
N GLY A 57 -33.23 -12.71 6.21
CA GLY A 57 -32.01 -13.31 5.66
C GLY A 57 -31.18 -12.31 4.85
N ALA A 58 -31.83 -11.57 3.94
CA ALA A 58 -31.19 -10.54 3.13
C ALA A 58 -30.65 -9.38 3.99
N SER A 59 -31.40 -8.93 5.00
CA SER A 59 -30.96 -7.88 5.94
C SER A 59 -29.72 -8.30 6.73
N SER A 60 -29.71 -9.55 7.23
CA SER A 60 -28.55 -10.13 7.92
C SER A 60 -27.32 -10.18 7.00
N ALA A 61 -27.49 -10.65 5.76
CA ALA A 61 -26.42 -10.69 4.77
C ALA A 61 -25.85 -9.30 4.45
N LEU A 62 -26.72 -8.28 4.34
CA LEU A 62 -26.29 -6.89 4.14
C LEU A 62 -25.51 -6.34 5.34
N ALA A 63 -25.94 -6.63 6.57
CA ALA A 63 -25.23 -6.24 7.78
C ALA A 63 -23.83 -6.88 7.85
N GLU A 64 -23.71 -8.15 7.46
CA GLU A 64 -22.44 -8.85 7.40
C GLU A 64 -21.52 -8.26 6.30
N LEU A 65 -22.06 -7.96 5.13
CA LEU A 65 -21.30 -7.32 4.04
C LEU A 65 -20.77 -5.95 4.45
N ASN A 66 -21.58 -5.12 5.11
CA ASN A 66 -21.13 -3.82 5.61
C ASN A 66 -20.01 -3.94 6.64
N THR A 67 -20.12 -4.91 7.56
CA THR A 67 -19.05 -5.23 8.52
C THR A 67 -17.76 -5.62 7.78
N ARG A 68 -17.85 -6.54 6.81
CA ARG A 68 -16.69 -6.99 6.01
C ARG A 68 -16.06 -5.84 5.22
N ILE A 69 -16.86 -4.94 4.64
CA ILE A 69 -16.36 -3.75 3.95
C ILE A 69 -15.54 -2.89 4.92
N GLY A 70 -16.07 -2.61 6.11
CA GLY A 70 -15.35 -1.85 7.13
C GLY A 70 -14.01 -2.49 7.52
N GLU A 71 -13.97 -3.81 7.70
CA GLU A 71 -12.72 -4.53 7.97
C GLU A 71 -11.72 -4.45 6.81
N LEU A 72 -12.20 -4.59 5.57
CA LEU A 72 -11.35 -4.49 4.37
C LEU A 72 -10.77 -3.09 4.21
N GLU A 73 -11.55 -2.06 4.50
CA GLU A 73 -11.09 -0.67 4.49
C GLU A 73 -10.02 -0.42 5.55
N GLN A 74 -10.21 -0.95 6.77
CA GLN A 74 -9.18 -0.90 7.82
C GLN A 74 -7.90 -1.64 7.39
N ARG A 75 -8.04 -2.84 6.82
CA ARG A 75 -6.89 -3.61 6.30
C ARG A 75 -6.17 -2.86 5.20
N LEU A 76 -6.90 -2.26 4.26
CA LEU A 76 -6.34 -1.47 3.18
C LEU A 76 -5.59 -0.24 3.73
N SER A 77 -6.16 0.45 4.72
CA SER A 77 -5.52 1.58 5.38
C SER A 77 -4.19 1.18 6.02
N ARG A 78 -4.17 0.07 6.77
CA ARG A 78 -2.94 -0.48 7.37
C ARG A 78 -1.89 -0.83 6.30
N ILE A 79 -2.31 -1.47 5.20
CA ILE A 79 -1.41 -1.81 4.08
C ILE A 79 -0.84 -0.56 3.40
N LYS A 80 -1.66 0.48 3.20
CA LYS A 80 -1.20 1.74 2.60
C LYS A 80 -0.19 2.43 3.50
N ALA A 81 -0.45 2.49 4.81
CA ALA A 81 0.46 3.06 5.79
C ALA A 81 1.77 2.27 5.92
N SER A 82 1.76 0.95 5.69
CA SER A 82 2.96 0.12 5.79
C SER A 82 3.80 0.09 4.51
N ARG A 83 3.32 0.62 3.38
CA ARG A 83 4.08 0.61 2.13
C ARG A 83 5.12 1.74 2.13
N PRO A 84 6.37 1.45 1.75
CA PRO A 84 7.37 2.49 1.56
C PRO A 84 6.87 3.49 0.51
N GLN A 85 6.84 4.76 0.85
CA GLN A 85 6.38 5.83 -0.02
C GLN A 85 7.57 6.44 -0.77
N PRO A 86 7.39 6.87 -2.04
CA PRO A 86 8.42 7.62 -2.74
C PRO A 86 8.66 8.97 -2.07
N ILE A 87 9.91 9.43 -2.13
CA ILE A 87 10.33 10.71 -1.57
C ILE A 87 10.60 11.68 -2.72
N PHE A 88 10.00 12.86 -2.69
CA PHE A 88 10.15 13.89 -3.71
C PHE A 88 10.96 15.06 -3.13
N LEU A 89 12.05 15.40 -3.81
CA LEU A 89 12.92 16.52 -3.45
C LEU A 89 13.10 17.43 -4.67
N THR A 90 12.78 18.71 -4.54
CA THR A 90 12.94 19.68 -5.63
C THR A 90 14.17 20.55 -5.37
N ILE A 91 14.99 20.75 -6.39
CA ILE A 91 16.19 21.60 -6.28
C ILE A 91 15.82 23.02 -5.85
N GLY A 92 16.57 23.55 -4.88
CA GLY A 92 16.39 24.89 -4.33
C GLY A 92 15.18 25.04 -3.39
N ARG A 93 14.35 24.02 -3.20
CA ARG A 93 13.18 24.08 -2.31
C ARG A 93 13.46 23.39 -0.97
N PRO A 94 13.18 24.06 0.17
CA PRO A 94 13.30 23.46 1.50
C PRO A 94 12.07 22.60 1.85
N THR A 95 11.29 22.15 0.88
CA THR A 95 10.11 21.31 1.10
C THR A 95 10.29 20.01 0.33
N ALA A 96 10.23 18.90 1.04
CA ALA A 96 10.18 17.55 0.48
C ALA A 96 8.82 16.91 0.75
N PHE A 97 8.47 15.91 -0.06
CA PHE A 97 7.26 15.11 0.16
C PHE A 97 7.63 13.65 0.36
N VAL A 98 7.02 13.00 1.35
CA VAL A 98 7.05 11.53 1.50
C VAL A 98 5.65 11.04 1.21
N GLY A 99 5.46 10.47 0.02
CA GLY A 99 4.12 10.23 -0.53
C GLY A 99 3.36 11.56 -0.70
N GLN A 100 2.30 11.75 0.09
CA GLN A 100 1.49 12.98 0.06
C GLN A 100 1.79 13.96 1.21
N THR A 101 2.65 13.57 2.15
CA THR A 101 2.94 14.38 3.35
C THR A 101 4.11 15.32 3.07
N ALA A 102 3.92 16.60 3.35
CA ALA A 102 4.96 17.61 3.22
C ALA A 102 5.87 17.65 4.46
N HIS A 103 7.17 17.82 4.24
CA HIS A 103 8.20 17.95 5.26
C HIS A 103 9.10 19.14 4.94
N THR A 104 9.38 19.96 5.95
CA THR A 104 10.35 21.06 5.84
C THR A 104 11.77 20.52 6.06
N LEU A 105 12.67 20.92 5.19
CA LEU A 105 14.09 20.59 5.23
C LEU A 105 14.88 21.77 5.79
N ASP A 106 15.83 21.49 6.69
CA ASP A 106 16.74 22.51 7.20
C ASP A 106 17.78 22.95 6.14
N ALA A 107 18.03 22.09 5.15
CA ALA A 107 18.87 22.38 3.99
C ALA A 107 18.20 21.88 2.72
N ALA A 108 17.99 22.79 1.77
CA ALA A 108 17.40 22.46 0.48
C ALA A 108 18.40 21.64 -0.38
N PRO A 109 17.90 20.71 -1.21
CA PRO A 109 18.66 20.13 -2.31
C PRO A 109 19.28 21.22 -3.19
N PHE A 110 20.50 21.03 -3.67
CA PHE A 110 21.13 22.00 -4.57
C PHE A 110 22.00 21.31 -5.63
N LEU A 111 22.31 22.05 -6.70
CA LEU A 111 23.32 21.65 -7.68
C LEU A 111 24.65 22.30 -7.34
N THR A 112 25.73 21.53 -7.34
CA THR A 112 27.09 22.08 -7.28
C THR A 112 27.44 22.78 -8.60
N GLN A 113 28.49 23.60 -8.58
CA GLN A 113 29.07 24.21 -9.79
C GLN A 113 29.51 23.17 -10.84
N GLN A 114 29.78 21.94 -10.41
CA GLN A 114 30.17 20.81 -11.26
C GLN A 114 28.95 20.00 -11.76
N GLY A 115 27.72 20.51 -11.55
CA GLY A 115 26.48 19.88 -11.99
C GLY A 115 26.13 18.61 -11.21
N ARG A 116 26.52 18.51 -9.94
CA ARG A 116 26.15 17.37 -9.07
C ARG A 116 25.01 17.74 -8.15
N THR A 117 23.99 16.89 -8.10
CA THR A 117 22.85 17.06 -7.18
C THR A 117 23.25 16.61 -5.78
N MET A 118 23.18 17.53 -4.83
CA MET A 118 23.46 17.32 -3.41
C MET A 118 22.14 17.27 -2.64
N LEU A 119 21.99 16.25 -1.79
CA LEU A 119 20.75 16.00 -1.06
C LEU A 119 20.99 15.89 0.45
N PRO A 120 20.01 16.31 1.29
CA PRO A 120 20.11 16.20 2.74
C PRO A 120 20.05 14.72 3.15
N PHE A 121 21.20 14.18 3.55
CA PHE A 121 21.36 12.74 3.69
C PHE A 121 20.59 12.19 4.90
N ARG A 122 20.47 12.99 5.98
CA ARG A 122 19.72 12.60 7.19
C ARG A 122 18.25 12.38 6.89
N PHE A 123 17.62 13.37 6.25
CA PHE A 123 16.20 13.30 5.89
C PHE A 123 15.91 12.07 5.01
N LEU A 124 16.76 11.82 4.02
CA LEU A 124 16.65 10.64 3.15
C LEU A 124 16.82 9.34 3.92
N GLY A 125 17.85 9.24 4.78
CA GLY A 125 18.06 8.05 5.60
C GLY A 125 16.85 7.76 6.49
N GLU A 126 16.37 8.75 7.25
CA GLU A 126 15.22 8.60 8.14
C GLU A 126 13.94 8.24 7.38
N ALA A 127 13.67 8.90 6.26
CA ALA A 127 12.50 8.59 5.42
C ALA A 127 12.56 7.18 4.80
N LEU A 128 13.77 6.65 4.58
CA LEU A 128 14.00 5.26 4.15
C LEU A 128 14.01 4.26 5.32
N GLY A 129 13.88 4.72 6.56
CA GLY A 129 13.85 3.90 7.78
C GLY A 129 15.22 3.62 8.39
N ALA A 130 16.25 4.39 8.04
CA ALA A 130 17.59 4.28 8.62
C ALA A 130 17.64 4.98 9.97
N GLN A 131 18.39 4.41 10.91
CA GLN A 131 18.81 5.09 12.13
C GLN A 131 20.06 5.93 11.81
N VAL A 132 20.06 7.20 12.22
CA VAL A 132 21.14 8.14 11.89
C VAL A 132 21.84 8.60 13.17
N GLY A 133 23.15 8.38 13.24
CA GLY A 133 24.03 8.86 14.28
C GLY A 133 24.98 9.93 13.74
N TRP A 134 25.37 10.86 14.62
CA TRP A 134 26.37 11.88 14.35
C TRP A 134 27.43 11.87 15.43
N ASP A 135 28.70 11.82 15.03
CA ASP A 135 29.85 11.98 15.89
C ASP A 135 30.48 13.35 15.62
N GLN A 136 30.43 14.22 16.62
CA GLN A 136 30.95 15.58 16.54
C GLN A 136 32.49 15.62 16.50
N ALA A 137 33.16 14.67 17.16
CA ALA A 137 34.62 14.68 17.28
C ALA A 137 35.29 14.29 15.96
N THR A 138 34.70 13.33 15.25
CA THR A 138 35.20 12.84 13.96
C THR A 138 34.48 13.45 12.76
N GLN A 139 33.45 14.28 13.00
CA GLN A 139 32.53 14.78 11.96
C GLN A 139 31.98 13.64 11.08
N ALA A 140 31.70 12.50 11.72
CA ALA A 140 31.21 11.31 11.03
C ALA A 140 29.71 11.15 11.19
N VAL A 141 29.02 10.85 10.09
CA VAL A 141 27.62 10.42 10.09
C VAL A 141 27.57 8.92 9.90
N THR A 142 26.82 8.23 10.76
CA THR A 142 26.63 6.78 10.69
C THR A 142 25.16 6.46 10.44
N TYR A 143 24.87 5.66 9.41
CA TYR A 143 23.53 5.19 9.10
C TYR A 143 23.45 3.69 9.31
N ARG A 144 22.36 3.24 9.92
CA ARG A 144 22.03 1.82 10.04
C ARG A 144 20.68 1.55 9.42
N LEU A 145 20.67 0.81 8.33
CA LEU A 145 19.47 0.46 7.58
C LEU A 145 19.50 -1.02 7.21
N ARG A 146 18.51 -1.81 7.67
CA ARG A 146 18.34 -3.22 7.28
C ARG A 146 19.64 -4.06 7.43
N GLY A 147 20.39 -3.85 8.52
CA GLY A 147 21.66 -4.55 8.79
C GLY A 147 22.88 -4.02 8.01
N ARG A 148 22.72 -2.94 7.25
CA ARG A 148 23.81 -2.23 6.56
C ARG A 148 24.23 -1.01 7.38
N GLU A 149 25.53 -0.88 7.63
CA GLU A 149 26.15 0.28 8.26
C GLU A 149 26.88 1.12 7.21
N VAL A 150 26.58 2.41 7.17
CA VAL A 150 27.24 3.37 6.29
C VAL A 150 27.86 4.45 7.15
N VAL A 151 29.16 4.69 7.01
CA VAL A 151 29.89 5.77 7.68
C VAL A 151 30.41 6.75 6.64
N LEU A 152 30.15 8.02 6.85
CA LEU A 152 30.60 9.14 6.02
C LEU A 152 31.29 10.16 6.89
N VAL A 153 32.45 10.64 6.47
CA VAL A 153 33.17 11.74 7.13
C VAL A 153 33.02 13.00 6.28
N ILE A 154 32.70 14.13 6.90
CA ILE A 154 32.58 15.41 6.19
C ILE A 154 33.93 15.77 5.54
N GLY A 155 33.90 16.19 4.28
CA GLY A 155 35.10 16.59 3.54
C GLY A 155 35.91 15.44 2.94
N GLU A 156 35.62 14.19 3.29
CA GLU A 156 36.29 13.02 2.71
C GLU A 156 35.48 12.42 1.56
N PRO A 157 36.04 12.27 0.34
CA PRO A 157 35.37 11.60 -0.78
C PRO A 157 35.41 10.06 -0.65
N LEU A 158 35.28 9.56 0.58
CA LEU A 158 35.34 8.16 0.93
C LEU A 158 34.25 7.83 1.96
N ALA A 159 33.38 6.90 1.62
CA ALA A 159 32.43 6.28 2.53
C ALA A 159 32.94 4.91 2.97
N LYS A 160 32.44 4.42 4.10
CA LYS A 160 32.60 3.02 4.51
C LYS A 160 31.24 2.35 4.56
N VAL A 161 31.06 1.24 3.85
CA VAL A 161 29.86 0.41 3.88
C VAL A 161 30.23 -0.93 4.50
N ASN A 162 29.67 -1.25 5.67
CA ASN A 162 30.02 -2.46 6.43
C ASN A 162 31.54 -2.62 6.57
N GLY A 163 32.24 -1.52 6.88
CA GLY A 163 33.70 -1.46 7.00
C GLY A 163 34.49 -1.41 5.69
N LYS A 164 33.85 -1.63 4.52
CA LYS A 164 34.52 -1.60 3.22
C LYS A 164 34.52 -0.18 2.62
N PRO A 165 35.66 0.34 2.12
CA PRO A 165 35.72 1.66 1.51
C PRO A 165 34.94 1.72 0.19
N VAL A 166 34.23 2.82 -0.04
CA VAL A 166 33.50 3.16 -1.26
C VAL A 166 33.84 4.60 -1.63
N SER A 167 34.40 4.83 -2.82
CA SER A 167 34.77 6.17 -3.29
C SER A 167 33.52 6.96 -3.70
N LEU A 168 33.51 8.25 -3.37
CA LEU A 168 32.44 9.19 -3.73
C LEU A 168 32.95 10.16 -4.78
N GLU A 169 32.09 10.52 -5.74
CA GLU A 169 32.45 11.52 -6.76
C GLU A 169 32.72 12.90 -6.16
N VAL A 170 31.96 13.26 -5.12
CA VAL A 170 32.09 14.51 -4.38
C VAL A 170 32.02 14.18 -2.89
N ALA A 171 32.89 14.79 -2.11
CA ALA A 171 32.90 14.62 -0.67
C ALA A 171 31.57 15.11 -0.04
N PRO A 172 31.10 14.48 1.06
CA PRO A 172 29.99 14.99 1.83
C PRO A 172 30.29 16.40 2.35
N GLN A 173 29.31 17.29 2.25
CA GLN A 173 29.45 18.70 2.63
C GLN A 173 28.53 19.03 3.80
N LEU A 174 28.94 19.99 4.62
CA LEU A 174 28.08 20.53 5.68
C LEU A 174 27.47 21.84 5.18
N VAL A 175 26.14 21.87 5.01
CA VAL A 175 25.39 23.06 4.61
C VAL A 175 24.27 23.28 5.61
N ASN A 176 24.19 24.47 6.22
CA ASN A 176 23.23 24.80 7.28
C ASN A 176 23.16 23.76 8.41
N GLY A 177 24.31 23.18 8.81
CA GLY A 177 24.35 22.14 9.84
C GLY A 177 23.73 20.80 9.42
N ARG A 178 23.60 20.55 8.11
CA ARG A 178 23.14 19.29 7.53
C ARG A 178 24.17 18.72 6.58
N THR A 179 24.33 17.40 6.66
CA THR A 179 25.21 16.65 5.76
C THR A 179 24.53 16.47 4.42
N MET A 180 25.18 16.99 3.38
CA MET A 180 24.75 16.95 1.99
C MET A 180 25.61 15.95 1.24
N VAL A 181 24.96 15.00 0.58
CA VAL A 181 25.62 13.88 -0.11
C VAL A 181 25.17 13.84 -1.57
N PRO A 182 26.04 13.46 -2.51
CA PRO A 182 25.67 13.33 -3.91
C PRO A 182 24.55 12.31 -4.11
N LEU A 183 23.58 12.60 -4.99
CA LEU A 183 22.46 11.72 -5.31
C LEU A 183 22.90 10.26 -5.58
N ARG A 184 23.95 10.07 -6.38
CA ARG A 184 24.47 8.73 -6.70
C ARG A 184 24.89 7.95 -5.45
N ALA A 185 25.60 8.63 -4.54
CA ALA A 185 26.03 8.03 -3.29
C ALA A 185 24.84 7.61 -2.43
N VAL A 186 23.73 8.36 -2.42
CA VAL A 186 22.51 7.92 -1.71
C VAL A 186 22.03 6.56 -2.22
N GLY A 187 21.97 6.38 -3.54
CA GLY A 187 21.54 5.12 -4.15
C GLY A 187 22.50 3.97 -3.84
N GLU A 188 23.80 4.19 -3.96
CA GLU A 188 24.82 3.16 -3.71
C GLU A 188 24.91 2.77 -2.23
N LEU A 189 24.84 3.75 -1.32
CA LEU A 189 25.03 3.57 0.11
C LEU A 189 23.77 3.03 0.79
N LEU A 190 22.60 3.57 0.46
CA LEU A 190 21.32 3.20 1.09
C LEU A 190 20.51 2.16 0.29
N GLY A 191 20.94 1.83 -0.93
CA GLY A 191 20.24 0.87 -1.79
C GLY A 191 18.94 1.40 -2.40
N ALA A 192 18.78 2.72 -2.45
CA ALA A 192 17.62 3.38 -3.02
C ALA A 192 17.73 3.51 -4.55
N ARG A 193 16.59 3.50 -5.24
CA ARG A 193 16.52 3.86 -6.67
C ARG A 193 16.07 5.29 -6.82
N PHE A 194 16.45 5.93 -7.91
CA PHE A 194 16.08 7.32 -8.15
C PHE A 194 15.67 7.57 -9.60
N GLU A 195 14.78 8.52 -9.75
CA GLU A 195 14.36 9.08 -11.03
C GLU A 195 14.59 10.60 -10.99
N TRP A 196 15.07 11.15 -12.10
CA TRP A 196 15.24 12.58 -12.26
C TRP A 196 14.15 13.10 -13.20
N GLN A 197 13.38 14.07 -12.72
CA GLN A 197 12.39 14.78 -13.52
C GLN A 197 12.92 16.15 -13.90
N GLU A 198 13.35 16.28 -15.15
CA GLU A 198 14.02 17.47 -15.67
C GLU A 198 13.12 18.71 -15.64
N ALA A 199 11.87 18.57 -16.09
CA ALA A 199 10.92 19.68 -16.22
C ALA A 199 10.66 20.43 -14.90
N THR A 200 10.71 19.72 -13.78
CA THR A 200 10.44 20.27 -12.44
C THR A 200 11.68 20.32 -11.56
N GLN A 201 12.83 19.87 -12.07
CA GLN A 201 14.06 19.67 -11.31
C GLN A 201 13.82 18.88 -10.01
N THR A 202 13.09 17.77 -10.13
CA THR A 202 12.70 16.93 -9.00
C THR A 202 13.46 15.62 -9.01
N VAL A 203 14.06 15.27 -7.88
CA VAL A 203 14.54 13.92 -7.59
C VAL A 203 13.41 13.14 -6.94
N ILE A 204 13.08 11.99 -7.50
CA ILE A 204 12.17 11.01 -6.91
C ILE A 204 13.02 9.86 -6.38
N VAL A 205 12.93 9.55 -5.10
CA VAL A 205 13.66 8.45 -4.44
C VAL A 205 12.68 7.35 -4.07
N HIS A 206 12.98 6.13 -4.50
CA HIS A 206 12.19 4.93 -4.24
C HIS A 206 12.88 4.07 -3.16
N PRO A 207 12.15 3.65 -2.10
CA PRO A 207 12.71 2.83 -1.01
C PRO A 207 12.97 1.35 -1.32
#